data_AF-G3A2B7-F1
#
_entry.id   AF-G3A2B7-F1
#
_cell.length_a   1.000
_cell.length_b   1.000
_cell.length_c   1.000
_cell.angle_alpha   90.00
_cell.angle_beta   90.00
_cell.angle_gamma   90.00
#
_symmetry.space_group_name_H-M   'P 1'
#
loop_
_entity.id
_entity.type
_entity.pdbx_description
1 polymer ?
#
loop_
_entity_poly.entity_id
_entity_poly.type
_entity_poly.pdbx_seq_one_letter_code
_entity_poly.pdbx_strand_id
1 'polypeptide(L)'
;MRYRLVKKGQAPPEDDWYRRSQETVMKVFLDDERETPDGWQRVYWPEEAIQLLETGSVEEISLDHDLGDDAHGTGYDVILWIEEAVALRGFNPPKITIHSANASAAEKMRAGVRAIERLAGR
;
A
#
# COMPACT_ATOMS: atom_id res chain seq x y z
N MET A 1 -35.06 -26.96 -13.17
CA MET A 1 -35.02 -26.41 -14.55
C MET A 1 -33.88 -25.39 -14.59
N ARG A 2 -32.79 -25.49 -15.36
CA ARG A 2 -32.26 -26.51 -16.27
C ARG A 2 -30.88 -26.91 -15.75
N TYR A 3 -30.70 -28.18 -15.39
CA TYR A 3 -29.39 -28.76 -15.10
C TYR A 3 -28.66 -28.97 -16.43
N ARG A 4 -27.48 -28.36 -16.61
CA ARG A 4 -26.57 -28.79 -17.68
C ARG A 4 -25.65 -29.85 -17.09
N LEU A 5 -25.90 -31.09 -17.50
CA LEU A 5 -25.12 -32.28 -17.17
C LEU A 5 -23.63 -32.05 -17.47
N VAL A 6 -22.79 -32.06 -16.44
CA VAL A 6 -21.33 -32.10 -16.59
C VAL A 6 -20.98 -33.56 -16.87
N LYS A 7 -20.44 -33.86 -18.06
CA LYS A 7 -19.89 -35.19 -18.35
C LYS A 7 -18.69 -35.43 -17.43
N LYS A 8 -18.70 -36.56 -16.71
CA LYS A 8 -17.54 -37.04 -15.96
C LYS A 8 -16.39 -37.29 -16.94
N GLY A 9 -15.22 -36.69 -16.68
CA GLY A 9 -13.97 -37.03 -17.38
C GLY A 9 -13.24 -35.89 -18.10
N GLN A 10 -13.65 -34.63 -17.95
CA GLN A 10 -12.89 -33.48 -18.44
C GLN A 10 -12.54 -32.59 -17.24
N ALA A 11 -11.25 -32.30 -17.03
CA ALA A 11 -10.86 -31.25 -16.10
C ALA A 11 -11.57 -29.94 -16.52
N PRO A 12 -12.14 -29.17 -15.58
CA PRO A 12 -12.80 -27.92 -15.91
C PRO A 12 -11.79 -26.96 -16.58
N PRO A 13 -12.22 -26.08 -17.50
CA PRO A 13 -11.33 -25.09 -18.10
C PRO A 13 -10.73 -24.20 -17.01
N GLU A 14 -9.49 -23.75 -17.19
CA GLU A 14 -8.82 -22.73 -16.38
C GLU A 14 -9.57 -21.40 -16.53
N ASP A 15 -10.68 -21.29 -15.82
CA ASP A 15 -11.64 -20.22 -15.98
C ASP A 15 -11.21 -19.04 -15.09
N ASP A 16 -10.62 -18.04 -15.74
CA ASP A 16 -10.06 -16.78 -15.19
C ASP A 16 -11.01 -15.95 -14.30
N TRP A 17 -12.29 -16.34 -14.19
CA TRP A 17 -13.31 -15.59 -13.46
C TRP A 17 -13.24 -15.72 -11.94
N TYR A 18 -12.43 -16.64 -11.40
CA TYR A 18 -12.15 -16.71 -9.94
C TYR A 18 -10.98 -15.81 -9.53
N ARG A 19 -9.97 -15.65 -10.42
CA ARG A 19 -8.81 -14.76 -10.20
C ARG A 19 -9.22 -13.29 -10.09
N ARG A 20 -10.25 -12.92 -10.87
CA ARG A 20 -10.75 -11.55 -11.02
C ARG A 20 -11.76 -11.12 -9.95
N SER A 21 -12.16 -12.02 -9.05
CA SER A 21 -13.18 -11.76 -8.02
C SER A 21 -12.61 -11.55 -6.61
N GLN A 22 -11.28 -11.51 -6.45
CA GLN A 22 -10.60 -11.33 -5.15
C GLN A 22 -9.35 -10.42 -5.25
N GLU A 23 -9.33 -9.45 -6.17
CA GLU A 23 -8.42 -8.31 -6.05
C GLU A 23 -9.09 -7.25 -5.16
N THR A 24 -9.18 -7.55 -3.87
CA THR A 24 -9.24 -6.47 -2.88
C THR A 24 -7.91 -5.75 -2.95
N VAL A 25 -7.87 -4.72 -3.79
CA VAL A 25 -6.81 -3.72 -3.84
C VAL A 25 -6.54 -3.24 -2.42
N MET A 26 -5.41 -3.62 -1.84
CA MET A 26 -5.10 -3.25 -0.46
C MET A 26 -4.61 -1.80 -0.42
N LYS A 27 -5.36 -0.96 0.32
CA LYS A 27 -5.03 0.43 0.55
C LYS A 27 -4.69 0.65 2.02
N VAL A 28 -3.61 1.37 2.30
CA VAL A 28 -3.13 1.60 3.66
C VAL A 28 -3.22 3.08 4.01
N PHE A 29 -3.81 3.40 5.16
CA PHE A 29 -3.96 4.75 5.68
C PHE A 29 -3.20 4.85 7.01
N LEU A 30 -2.03 5.49 6.99
CA LEU A 30 -1.20 5.72 8.16
C LEU A 30 -1.57 7.05 8.80
N ASP A 31 -2.28 7.00 9.93
CA ASP A 31 -2.78 8.17 10.64
C ASP A 31 -3.24 7.77 12.07
N ASP A 32 -2.84 8.52 13.10
CA ASP A 32 -3.19 8.29 14.51
C ASP A 32 -4.46 9.03 14.97
N GLU A 33 -4.90 10.06 14.22
CA GLU A 33 -5.97 10.96 14.63
C GLU A 33 -7.23 10.82 13.76
N ARG A 34 -7.10 10.89 12.43
CA ARG A 34 -8.23 11.07 11.49
C ARG A 34 -9.08 9.81 11.32
N GLU A 35 -10.32 10.03 10.88
CA GLU A 35 -11.21 8.95 10.47
C GLU A 35 -10.68 8.28 9.19
N THR A 36 -10.64 6.95 9.21
CA THR A 36 -10.15 6.16 8.08
C THR A 36 -11.20 6.14 6.97
N PRO A 37 -10.85 6.51 5.72
CA PRO A 37 -11.80 6.45 4.62
C PRO A 37 -12.24 5.02 4.31
N ASP A 38 -13.47 4.86 3.80
CA ASP A 38 -14.01 3.56 3.40
C ASP A 38 -13.09 2.83 2.40
N GLY A 39 -12.86 1.54 2.65
CA GLY A 39 -12.00 0.70 1.81
C GLY A 39 -10.50 0.88 2.05
N TRP A 40 -10.09 1.60 3.09
CA TRP A 40 -8.70 1.69 3.53
C TRP A 40 -8.49 0.90 4.82
N GLN A 41 -7.36 0.19 4.90
CA GLN A 41 -6.86 -0.39 6.13
C GLN A 41 -6.10 0.68 6.90
N ARG A 42 -6.57 1.02 8.10
CA ARG A 42 -5.84 1.91 9.01
C ARG A 42 -4.62 1.20 9.60
N VAL A 43 -3.53 1.94 9.71
CA VAL A 43 -2.40 1.66 10.60
C VAL A 43 -2.06 2.94 11.36
N TYR A 44 -1.54 2.79 12.57
CA TYR A 44 -1.23 3.92 13.44
C TYR A 44 0.25 4.26 13.38
N TRP A 45 1.09 3.23 13.20
CA TRP A 45 2.53 3.37 13.33
C TRP A 45 3.30 2.97 12.07
N PRO A 46 4.49 3.55 11.84
CA PRO A 46 5.32 3.25 10.67
C PRO A 46 5.66 1.76 10.55
N GLU A 47 5.92 1.05 11.66
CA GLU A 47 6.28 -0.37 11.60
C GLU A 47 5.14 -1.23 11.07
N GLU A 48 3.89 -0.89 11.40
CA GLU A 48 2.70 -1.58 10.91
C GLU A 48 2.53 -1.33 9.41
N ALA A 49 2.72 -0.08 8.96
CA ALA A 49 2.70 0.25 7.54
C ALA A 49 3.77 -0.52 6.76
N ILE A 50 4.99 -0.60 7.31
CA ILE A 50 6.12 -1.32 6.72
C ILE A 50 5.81 -2.82 6.63
N GLN A 51 5.27 -3.45 7.68
CA GLN A 51 4.89 -4.86 7.65
C GLN A 51 3.87 -5.16 6.53
N LEU A 52 2.93 -4.24 6.30
CA LEU A 52 1.97 -4.38 5.19
C LEU A 52 2.64 -4.19 3.83
N LEU A 53 3.55 -3.21 3.70
CA LEU A 53 4.32 -2.99 2.47
C LEU A 53 5.21 -4.18 2.11
N GLU A 54 5.79 -4.85 3.10
CA GLU A 54 6.61 -6.06 2.92
C GLU A 54 5.86 -7.23 2.27
N THR A 55 4.53 -7.27 2.39
CA THR A 55 3.70 -8.27 1.71
C THR A 55 3.68 -8.11 0.19
N GLY A 56 4.07 -6.93 -0.32
CA GLY A 56 3.98 -6.58 -1.73
C GLY A 56 2.55 -6.46 -2.27
N SER A 57 1.53 -6.51 -1.40
CA SER A 57 0.11 -6.50 -1.79
C SER A 57 -0.54 -5.11 -1.70
N VAL A 58 0.15 -4.13 -1.11
CA VAL A 58 -0.33 -2.75 -1.00
C VAL A 58 -0.23 -2.06 -2.35
N GLU A 59 -1.34 -1.55 -2.87
CA GLU A 59 -1.35 -0.79 -4.14
C GLU A 59 -1.34 0.72 -3.93
N GLU A 60 -1.97 1.19 -2.86
CA GLU A 60 -2.07 2.62 -2.53
C GLU A 60 -1.81 2.82 -1.04
N ILE A 61 -1.00 3.82 -0.72
CA ILE A 61 -0.73 4.22 0.67
C ILE A 61 -0.89 5.73 0.82
N SER A 62 -1.53 6.13 1.91
CA SER A 62 -1.67 7.53 2.32
C SER A 62 -1.01 7.74 3.67
N LEU A 63 -0.16 8.75 3.76
CA LEU A 63 0.71 8.96 4.91
C LEU A 63 0.43 10.33 5.58
N ASP A 64 0.18 10.30 6.89
CA ASP A 64 0.46 11.42 7.78
C ASP A 64 1.92 11.36 8.26
N HIS A 65 2.51 12.52 8.52
CA HIS A 65 3.84 12.64 9.08
C HIS A 65 3.83 12.51 10.60
N ASP A 66 2.98 13.31 11.26
CA ASP A 66 2.97 13.46 12.71
C ASP A 66 2.01 12.40 13.28
N LEU A 67 2.51 11.47 14.08
CA LEU A 67 1.75 10.30 14.58
C LEU A 67 1.59 10.28 16.11
N GLY A 68 1.88 11.40 16.79
CA GLY A 68 1.62 11.57 18.22
C GLY A 68 2.61 10.89 19.18
N ASP A 69 3.38 9.89 18.75
CA ASP A 69 4.49 9.28 19.53
C ASP A 69 5.76 9.09 18.69
N ASP A 70 6.71 10.00 18.86
CA ASP A 70 8.00 9.99 18.16
C ASP A 70 8.85 8.73 18.45
N ALA A 71 8.56 7.97 19.51
CA ALA A 71 9.27 6.71 19.79
C ALA A 71 8.99 5.62 18.75
N HIS A 72 7.83 5.69 18.09
CA HIS A 72 7.45 4.86 16.94
C HIS A 72 7.91 5.45 15.60
N GLY A 73 8.49 6.65 15.60
CA GLY A 73 8.86 7.37 14.40
C GLY A 73 7.67 8.08 13.73
N THR A 74 7.83 8.38 12.45
CA THR A 74 6.98 9.28 11.68
C THR A 74 6.60 8.67 10.34
N GLY A 75 5.64 9.28 9.63
CA GLY A 75 5.39 8.91 8.24
C GLY A 75 6.60 9.07 7.32
N TYR A 76 7.58 9.90 7.68
CA TYR A 76 8.81 10.05 6.91
C TYR A 76 9.67 8.78 6.94
N ASP A 77 9.63 8.00 8.03
CA ASP A 77 10.36 6.74 8.14
C ASP A 77 9.85 5.70 7.14
N VAL A 78 8.54 5.69 6.86
CA VAL A 78 7.94 4.87 5.80
C VAL A 78 8.46 5.28 4.41
N ILE A 79 8.61 6.58 4.15
CA ILE A 79 9.18 7.08 2.89
C ILE A 79 10.63 6.60 2.73
N LEU A 80 11.46 6.72 3.77
CA LEU A 80 12.85 6.26 3.73
C LEU A 80 12.94 4.75 3.50
N TRP A 81 12.09 3.98 4.17
CA TRP A 81 12.04 2.54 3.99
C TRP A 81 11.68 2.15 2.54
N ILE A 82 10.67 2.81 1.94
CA ILE A 82 10.28 2.54 0.56
C ILE A 82 11.43 2.91 -0.38
N GLU A 83 12.06 4.08 -0.21
CA GLU A 83 13.20 4.51 -1.04
C GLU A 83 14.35 3.49 -1.02
N GLU A 84 14.74 3.03 0.17
CA GLU A 84 15.75 1.98 0.33
C GLU A 84 15.31 0.67 -0.33
N ALA A 85 14.05 0.26 -0.13
CA ALA A 85 13.50 -0.96 -0.71
C ALA A 85 13.57 -0.95 -2.25
N VAL A 86 13.22 0.18 -2.87
CA VAL A 86 13.30 0.35 -4.33
C VAL A 86 14.76 0.30 -4.77
N ALA A 87 15.64 1.06 -4.11
CA ALA A 87 17.04 1.17 -4.49
C ALA A 87 17.83 -0.13 -4.35
N LEU A 88 17.56 -0.91 -3.31
CA LEU A 88 18.41 -2.05 -2.92
C LEU A 88 17.77 -3.42 -3.17
N ARG A 89 16.44 -3.52 -3.13
CA ARG A 89 15.71 -4.80 -3.15
C ARG A 89 14.86 -5.00 -4.40
N GLY A 90 14.81 -4.02 -5.30
CA GLY A 90 13.93 -4.07 -6.48
C GLY A 90 12.45 -4.04 -6.10
N PHE A 91 12.12 -3.45 -4.96
CA PHE A 91 10.75 -3.29 -4.51
C PHE A 91 9.96 -2.45 -5.52
N ASN A 92 8.72 -2.86 -5.82
CA ASN A 92 7.83 -2.08 -6.67
C ASN A 92 6.97 -1.18 -5.78
N PRO A 93 7.19 0.15 -5.77
CA PRO A 93 6.51 1.02 -4.82
C PRO A 93 5.00 1.14 -5.15
N PRO A 94 4.13 1.21 -4.12
CA PRO A 94 2.72 1.53 -4.31
C PRO A 94 2.55 2.98 -4.81
N LYS A 95 1.32 3.36 -5.12
CA LYS A 95 0.96 4.77 -5.26
C LYS A 95 1.01 5.43 -3.88
N ILE A 96 1.80 6.48 -3.73
CA ILE A 96 1.99 7.18 -2.45
C ILE A 96 1.26 8.52 -2.50
N THR A 97 0.47 8.81 -1.46
CA THR A 97 -0.19 10.10 -1.25
C THR A 97 0.16 10.64 0.14
N ILE A 98 0.29 11.96 0.25
CA ILE A 98 0.61 12.63 1.52
C ILE A 98 -0.60 13.45 1.94
N HIS A 99 -1.19 13.11 3.08
CA HIS A 99 -2.35 13.82 3.63
C HIS A 99 -2.03 14.59 4.92
N SER A 100 -0.74 14.68 5.28
CA SER A 100 -0.29 15.44 6.45
C SER A 100 -0.65 16.92 6.39
N ALA A 101 -1.09 17.46 7.53
CA ALA A 101 -1.34 18.88 7.74
C ALA A 101 -0.06 19.71 7.96
N ASN A 102 1.06 19.05 8.29
CA ASN A 102 2.35 19.70 8.50
C ASN A 102 3.01 20.06 7.16
N ALA A 103 2.86 21.31 6.73
CA ALA A 103 3.27 21.75 5.40
C ALA A 103 4.77 21.51 5.11
N SER A 104 5.65 21.77 6.08
CA SER A 104 7.10 21.61 5.90
C SER A 104 7.48 20.13 5.82
N ALA A 105 6.93 19.29 6.70
CA ALA A 105 7.15 17.86 6.66
C ALA A 105 6.57 17.22 5.39
N ALA A 106 5.37 17.63 4.98
CA ALA A 106 4.73 17.18 3.75
C ALA A 106 5.55 17.55 2.51
N GLU A 107 6.19 18.72 2.46
CA GLU A 107 7.10 19.08 1.37
C GLU A 107 8.31 18.14 1.31
N LYS A 108 8.92 17.84 2.46
CA LYS A 108 10.04 16.90 2.57
C LYS A 108 9.63 15.48 2.16
N MET A 109 8.47 14.99 2.61
CA MET A 109 7.93 13.69 2.19
C MET A 109 7.69 13.64 0.69
N ARG A 110 7.08 14.68 0.09
CA ARG A 110 6.88 14.75 -1.37
C ARG A 110 8.21 14.73 -2.13
N ALA A 111 9.28 15.30 -1.57
CA ALA A 111 10.62 15.20 -2.17
C ALA A 111 11.14 13.75 -2.17
N GLY A 112 10.92 13.00 -1.08
CA GLY A 112 11.22 11.58 -1.01
C GLY A 112 10.38 10.74 -1.99
N VAL A 113 9.07 11.02 -2.11
CA VAL A 113 8.21 10.37 -3.12
C VAL A 113 8.76 10.57 -4.53
N ARG A 114 9.17 11.80 -4.89
CA ARG A 114 9.81 12.05 -6.19
C ARG A 114 11.12 11.29 -6.37
N ALA A 115 11.86 11.02 -5.31
CA ALA A 115 13.09 10.21 -5.38
C ALA A 115 12.77 8.73 -5.63
N ILE A 116 11.78 8.19 -4.91
CA ILE A 116 11.24 6.85 -5.13
C ILE A 116 10.78 6.66 -6.58
N GLU A 117 10.00 7.62 -7.12
CA GLU A 117 9.52 7.57 -8.51
C GLU A 117 10.67 7.51 -9.52
N ARG A 118 11.69 8.37 -9.36
CA ARG A 118 12.90 8.35 -10.20
C ARG A 118 13.64 7.01 -10.13
N LEU A 119 13.78 6.44 -8.93
CA LEU A 119 14.43 5.13 -8.74
C LEU A 119 13.63 3.99 -9.38
N ALA A 120 12.31 4.05 -9.30
CA ALA A 120 11.40 3.08 -9.90
C ALA A 120 11.27 3.21 -11.43
N GLY A 121 11.90 4.23 -12.03
CA GLY A 121 11.80 4.52 -13.46
C GLY A 121 10.41 5.00 -13.89
N ARG A 122 9.69 5.68 -12.99
CA ARG A 122 8.37 6.27 -13.23
C ARG A 122 8.44 7.78 -13.43
#